data_AF-A0A4Q4WT74-F1
#
_entry.id   AF-A0A4Q4WT74-F1
#
_cell.length_a   1.000
_cell.length_b   1.000
_cell.length_c   1.000
_cell.angle_alpha   90.00
_cell.angle_beta   90.00
_cell.angle_gamma   90.00
#
_symmetry.space_group_name_H-M   'P 1'
#
loop_
_entity.id
_entity.type
_entity.pdbx_description
1 polymer ?
#
loop_
_entity_poly.entity_id
_entity_poly.type
_entity_poly.pdbx_seq_one_letter_code
_entity_poly.pdbx_strand_id
1 'polypeptide(L)'
;MSPTANYQRLLPRSSSSTAKVDDDLDEYVLAEDKRILPKHRSILFRVSSILAAVLVLVVYTAAVLYYAQEVIHKPYCPRFAATDTVHLWDKVSYKPTEFNPSTPDAADSLLGVPSPELDANWRELLLTFSDRLPESEAQRLGMDADAIPFDDGKGGYVGGIAVVHNLHCITIHKDYYFPPNATEKQEATQKSHLAHCLHHLLSSAKCQADMTPVLLHWTVDDHIPVLNWNGVERSCVDWSGLMDWGNKRSMRNSRSMSSVSRMKHPIYGNFVDENGKFILANREGVVDFEEFSKRPDYHAWAKEQGIGTGKADAEHFLRTLSKRLK
;
A
#
# COMPACT_ATOMS: atom_id res chain seq x y z
N MET A 1 4.14 45.41 12.88
CA MET A 1 4.63 46.79 13.11
C MET A 1 5.48 47.19 11.92
N SER A 2 4.94 47.99 11.00
CA SER A 2 5.79 48.83 10.12
C SER A 2 6.40 49.95 10.97
N PRO A 3 7.50 50.61 10.57
CA PRO A 3 7.33 51.75 9.66
C PRO A 3 8.54 52.15 8.77
N THR A 4 8.20 52.74 7.61
CA THR A 4 8.73 53.96 6.94
C THR A 4 10.26 54.17 6.80
N ALA A 5 10.83 54.19 5.58
CA ALA A 5 10.82 55.28 4.58
C ALA A 5 11.61 56.55 4.98
N ASN A 6 12.71 56.89 4.28
CA ASN A 6 12.79 58.12 3.49
C ASN A 6 14.08 58.31 2.67
N TYR A 7 13.91 59.06 1.59
CA TYR A 7 14.82 59.42 0.49
C TYR A 7 16.00 60.33 0.87
N GLN A 8 17.06 60.30 0.05
CA GLN A 8 17.97 61.45 -0.09
C GLN A 8 18.37 61.68 -1.56
N ARG A 9 18.28 62.96 -1.94
CA ARG A 9 18.41 63.55 -3.28
C ARG A 9 19.79 64.20 -3.40
N LEU A 10 20.47 64.09 -4.55
CA LEU A 10 21.61 64.96 -4.90
C LEU A 10 21.59 65.35 -6.39
N LEU A 11 21.50 66.66 -6.62
CA LEU A 11 21.91 67.44 -7.82
C LEU A 11 23.46 67.62 -7.79
N PRO A 12 24.21 68.14 -8.80
CA PRO A 12 23.96 69.33 -9.66
C PRO A 12 24.50 69.14 -11.13
N ARG A 13 24.63 70.09 -12.07
CA ARG A 13 24.93 71.54 -12.08
C ARG A 13 24.69 72.15 -13.50
N SER A 14 24.54 73.47 -13.50
CA SER A 14 24.30 74.50 -14.53
C SER A 14 24.98 74.47 -15.92
N SER A 15 24.30 75.08 -16.90
CA SER A 15 24.83 76.25 -17.64
C SER A 15 23.72 76.99 -18.40
N SER A 16 23.70 78.32 -18.29
CA SER A 16 22.73 79.23 -18.93
C SER A 16 23.34 79.91 -20.16
N SER A 17 22.53 80.31 -21.14
CA SER A 17 22.74 81.57 -21.89
C SER A 17 21.52 81.95 -22.74
N THR A 18 20.95 83.12 -22.45
CA THR A 18 20.37 84.16 -23.35
C THR A 18 19.30 83.81 -24.40
N ALA A 19 18.37 84.69 -24.80
CA ALA A 19 17.58 85.78 -24.23
C ALA A 19 16.71 86.32 -25.41
N LYS A 20 15.54 86.87 -25.07
CA LYS A 20 14.64 87.74 -25.86
C LYS A 20 13.66 87.08 -26.85
N VAL A 21 12.40 87.19 -26.44
CA VAL A 21 11.17 87.12 -27.22
C VAL A 21 10.78 88.58 -27.50
N ASP A 22 10.47 88.92 -28.74
CA ASP A 22 9.61 90.04 -29.11
C ASP A 22 8.81 89.64 -30.37
N ASP A 23 7.59 90.16 -30.41
CA ASP A 23 6.45 89.91 -31.30
C ASP A 23 6.75 89.88 -32.82
N ASP A 24 6.05 89.02 -33.56
CA ASP A 24 4.97 89.51 -34.45
C ASP A 24 4.21 88.38 -35.16
N LEU A 25 2.93 88.68 -35.38
CA LEU A 25 1.86 87.88 -35.96
C LEU A 25 2.15 87.38 -37.39
N ASP A 26 1.35 86.37 -37.76
CA ASP A 26 1.00 85.92 -39.11
C ASP A 26 1.91 84.88 -39.78
N GLU A 27 1.61 83.59 -39.52
CA GLU A 27 1.30 82.69 -40.64
C GLU A 27 0.48 81.47 -40.17
N TYR A 28 -0.81 81.53 -40.48
CA TYR A 28 -1.76 80.43 -40.32
C TYR A 28 -1.52 79.41 -41.46
N VAL A 29 -0.55 78.51 -41.30
CA VAL A 29 -0.35 77.38 -42.22
C VAL A 29 -0.42 76.06 -41.46
N LEU A 30 -1.63 75.51 -41.45
CA LEU A 30 -2.01 74.09 -41.43
C LEU A 30 -0.90 73.07 -41.06
N ALA A 31 -0.54 72.99 -39.78
CA ALA A 31 0.04 71.77 -39.24
C ALA A 31 -1.10 70.86 -38.77
N GLU A 32 -1.48 69.93 -39.63
CA GLU A 32 -2.47 68.90 -39.37
C GLU A 32 -1.98 68.01 -38.21
N ASP A 33 -2.41 68.35 -36.99
CA ASP A 33 -2.22 67.55 -35.78
C ASP A 33 -3.02 66.24 -35.96
N LYS A 34 -2.40 65.24 -36.58
CA LYS A 34 -2.87 63.86 -36.59
C LYS A 34 -2.80 63.32 -35.16
N ARG A 35 -3.79 63.68 -34.35
CA ARG A 35 -4.12 62.95 -33.13
C ARG A 35 -4.45 61.52 -33.54
N ILE A 36 -3.49 60.62 -33.34
CA ILE A 36 -3.75 59.18 -33.42
C ILE A 36 -4.69 58.87 -32.27
N LEU A 37 -6.01 58.91 -32.53
CA LEU A 37 -6.99 58.39 -31.59
C LEU A 37 -6.65 56.91 -31.31
N PRO A 38 -6.62 56.48 -30.04
CA PRO A 38 -6.39 55.08 -29.73
C PRO A 38 -7.48 54.26 -30.41
N LYS A 39 -7.08 53.38 -31.33
CA LYS A 39 -7.97 52.48 -32.05
C LYS A 39 -8.74 51.68 -30.99
N HIS A 40 -10.00 52.05 -30.75
CA HIS A 40 -10.89 51.34 -29.82
C HIS A 40 -11.06 49.92 -30.39
N ARG A 41 -10.21 48.98 -29.97
CA ARG A 41 -10.40 47.56 -30.27
C ARG A 41 -11.81 47.22 -29.80
N SER A 42 -12.65 46.75 -30.73
CA SER A 42 -14.06 46.48 -30.44
C SER A 42 -14.16 45.59 -29.21
N ILE A 43 -15.17 45.83 -28.38
CA ILE A 43 -15.43 45.05 -27.16
C ILE A 43 -15.46 43.54 -27.49
N LEU A 44 -15.97 43.19 -28.68
CA LEU A 44 -15.94 41.85 -29.27
C LEU A 44 -14.53 41.23 -29.33
N PHE A 45 -13.51 41.98 -29.75
CA PHE A 45 -12.14 41.48 -29.82
C PHE A 45 -11.56 41.17 -28.43
N ARG A 46 -11.89 41.99 -27.42
CA ARG A 46 -11.47 41.77 -26.03
C ARG A 46 -12.16 40.54 -25.45
N VAL A 47 -13.47 40.41 -25.66
CA VAL A 47 -14.26 39.25 -25.21
C VAL A 47 -13.75 37.97 -25.89
N SER A 48 -13.50 37.99 -27.20
CA SER A 48 -12.94 36.85 -27.92
C SER A 48 -11.54 36.45 -27.44
N SER A 49 -10.69 37.42 -27.08
CA SER A 49 -9.35 37.14 -26.55
C SER A 49 -9.42 36.50 -25.16
N ILE A 50 -10.36 36.96 -24.31
CA ILE A 50 -10.61 36.37 -22.99
C ILE A 50 -11.14 34.94 -23.14
N LEU A 51 -12.11 34.71 -24.02
CA LEU A 51 -12.64 33.37 -24.29
C LEU A 51 -11.56 32.42 -24.82
N ALA A 52 -10.69 32.88 -25.72
CA ALA A 52 -9.57 32.10 -26.20
C ALA A 52 -8.57 31.76 -25.07
N ALA A 53 -8.24 32.73 -24.21
CA ALA A 53 -7.36 32.50 -23.06
C ALA A 53 -7.98 31.50 -22.06
N VAL A 54 -9.29 31.60 -21.80
CA VAL A 54 -10.02 30.65 -20.95
C VAL A 54 -10.00 29.25 -21.56
N LEU A 55 -10.24 29.14 -22.88
CA LEU A 55 -10.19 27.85 -23.58
C LEU A 55 -8.80 27.23 -23.49
N VAL A 56 -7.74 28.01 -23.72
CA VAL A 56 -6.35 27.54 -23.59
C VAL A 56 -6.07 27.07 -22.17
N LEU A 57 -6.52 27.80 -21.15
CA LEU A 57 -6.35 27.40 -19.75
C LEU A 57 -7.09 26.08 -19.45
N VAL A 58 -8.34 25.93 -19.91
CA VAL A 58 -9.13 24.70 -19.73
C VAL A 58 -8.44 23.51 -20.40
N VAL A 59 -7.97 23.67 -21.64
CA VAL A 59 -7.26 22.60 -22.37
C VAL A 59 -5.93 22.26 -21.68
N TYR A 60 -5.17 23.26 -21.25
CA TYR A 60 -3.93 23.05 -20.51
C TYR A 60 -4.17 22.31 -19.19
N THR A 61 -5.15 22.74 -18.39
CA THR A 61 -5.51 22.07 -17.14
C THR A 61 -5.99 20.65 -17.39
N ALA A 62 -6.83 20.42 -18.40
CA ALA A 62 -7.27 19.07 -18.76
C ALA A 62 -6.10 18.17 -19.17
N ALA A 63 -5.15 18.69 -19.96
CA ALA A 63 -3.96 17.94 -20.36
C ALA A 63 -3.04 17.60 -19.18
N VAL A 64 -2.85 18.55 -18.24
CA VAL A 64 -2.08 18.31 -17.02
C VAL A 64 -2.75 17.27 -16.12
N LEU A 65 -4.08 17.35 -15.95
CA LEU A 65 -4.83 16.38 -15.16
C LEU A 65 -4.79 14.98 -15.79
N TYR A 66 -4.95 14.89 -17.11
CA TYR A 66 -4.82 13.64 -17.84
C TYR A 66 -3.41 13.04 -17.68
N TYR A 67 -2.36 13.85 -17.85
CA TYR A 67 -0.99 13.40 -17.64
C TYR A 67 -0.75 12.92 -16.20
N ALA A 68 -1.22 13.67 -15.21
CA ALA A 68 -1.11 13.30 -13.80
C ALA A 68 -1.85 11.96 -13.53
N GLN A 69 -3.04 11.79 -14.08
CA GLN A 69 -3.80 10.56 -13.92
C GLN A 69 -3.10 9.36 -14.59
N GLU A 70 -2.77 9.45 -15.87
CA GLU A 70 -2.23 8.32 -16.66
C GLU A 70 -0.79 7.95 -16.29
N VAL A 71 0.07 8.95 -16.07
CA VAL A 71 1.52 8.74 -15.94
C VAL A 71 1.95 8.71 -14.48
N ILE A 72 1.34 9.55 -13.64
CA ILE A 72 1.74 9.67 -12.22
C ILE A 72 0.92 8.75 -11.33
N HIS A 73 -0.40 8.69 -11.49
CA HIS A 73 -1.26 8.01 -10.51
C HIS A 73 -1.60 6.56 -10.87
N LYS A 74 -2.01 6.27 -12.10
CA LYS A 74 -2.38 4.90 -12.53
C LYS A 74 -1.34 3.83 -12.19
N PRO A 75 -0.01 4.05 -12.35
CA PRO A 75 0.97 3.00 -12.06
C PRO A 75 1.08 2.62 -10.57
N TYR A 76 0.69 3.51 -9.65
CA TYR A 76 0.93 3.32 -8.20
C TYR A 76 -0.33 3.29 -7.37
N CYS A 77 -1.48 3.66 -7.95
CA CYS A 77 -2.73 3.79 -7.23
C CYS A 77 -3.78 2.87 -7.87
N PRO A 78 -4.06 1.72 -7.25
CA PRO A 78 -5.06 0.77 -7.74
C PRO A 78 -6.44 1.40 -7.98
N ARG A 79 -6.83 2.43 -7.21
CA ARG A 79 -8.07 3.19 -7.45
C ARG A 79 -8.16 3.80 -8.85
N PHE A 80 -7.05 4.23 -9.44
CA PHE A 80 -7.03 4.78 -10.80
C PHE A 80 -6.74 3.72 -11.87
N ALA A 81 -6.15 2.58 -11.48
CA ALA A 81 -5.83 1.47 -12.36
C ALA A 81 -7.00 0.49 -12.53
N ALA A 82 -7.81 0.32 -11.49
CA ALA A 82 -8.95 -0.57 -11.47
C ALA A 82 -10.20 0.18 -11.91
N THR A 83 -11.01 -0.47 -12.75
CA THR A 83 -12.35 0.03 -13.07
C THR A 83 -13.26 -0.22 -11.87
N ASP A 84 -13.94 0.82 -11.38
CA ASP A 84 -14.87 0.73 -10.25
C ASP A 84 -16.20 1.39 -10.61
N THR A 85 -17.14 0.56 -11.05
CA THR A 85 -18.52 0.97 -11.36
C THR A 85 -19.43 0.93 -10.15
N VAL A 86 -19.01 0.26 -9.07
CA VAL A 86 -19.78 0.05 -7.85
C VAL A 86 -19.41 1.05 -6.75
N HIS A 87 -18.50 2.00 -7.06
CA HIS A 87 -18.03 3.05 -6.17
C HIS A 87 -17.46 2.51 -4.85
N LEU A 88 -16.85 1.32 -4.88
CA LEU A 88 -16.27 0.69 -3.70
C LEU A 88 -15.06 1.46 -3.18
N TRP A 89 -14.25 2.06 -4.07
CA TRP A 89 -13.10 2.88 -3.67
C TRP A 89 -13.51 4.17 -2.94
N ASP A 90 -14.76 4.60 -3.03
CA ASP A 90 -15.28 5.74 -2.28
C ASP A 90 -15.56 5.41 -0.80
N LYS A 91 -15.58 4.12 -0.45
CA LYS A 91 -15.79 3.63 0.92
C LYS A 91 -14.49 3.21 1.61
N VAL A 92 -13.39 3.16 0.87
CA VAL A 92 -12.11 2.61 1.35
C VAL A 92 -11.22 3.72 1.89
N SER A 93 -10.65 3.50 3.06
CA SER A 93 -9.64 4.37 3.66
C SER A 93 -8.51 3.53 4.27
N TYR A 94 -7.27 3.97 4.09
CA TYR A 94 -6.09 3.31 4.63
C TYR A 94 -5.70 3.98 5.95
N LYS A 95 -5.53 3.17 7.00
CA LYS A 95 -5.03 3.62 8.30
C LYS A 95 -3.71 2.91 8.59
N PRO A 96 -2.63 3.65 8.93
CA PRO A 96 -1.38 3.03 9.38
C PRO A 96 -1.67 2.13 10.58
N THR A 97 -1.26 0.87 10.47
CA THR A 97 -1.43 -0.13 11.53
C THR A 97 -0.10 -0.84 11.71
N GLU A 98 0.35 -0.97 12.95
CA GLU A 98 1.57 -1.71 13.25
C GLU A 98 1.32 -3.21 13.14
N PHE A 99 2.26 -3.92 12.52
CA PHE A 99 2.22 -5.37 12.45
C PHE A 99 2.99 -5.96 13.63
N ASN A 100 2.30 -6.69 14.52
CA ASN A 100 2.95 -7.42 15.60
C ASN A 100 3.17 -8.89 15.20
N PRO A 101 4.40 -9.29 14.85
CA PRO A 101 4.69 -10.67 14.42
C PRO A 101 4.70 -11.68 15.57
N SER A 102 4.74 -11.23 16.82
CA SER A 102 5.17 -12.08 17.94
C SER A 102 4.07 -13.00 18.48
N THR A 103 2.83 -12.82 18.04
CA THR A 103 1.68 -13.65 18.40
C THR A 103 0.57 -13.40 17.36
N PRO A 104 -0.19 -14.42 16.88
CA PRO A 104 -1.51 -14.13 16.33
C PRO A 104 -2.22 -13.33 17.42
N ASP A 105 -2.56 -12.08 17.12
CA ASP A 105 -3.06 -11.16 18.13
C ASP A 105 -4.24 -11.85 18.82
N ALA A 106 -4.10 -12.18 20.12
CA ALA A 106 -5.18 -12.80 20.86
C ALA A 106 -6.41 -11.88 20.93
N ALA A 107 -6.23 -10.60 20.55
CA ALA A 107 -7.30 -9.63 20.36
C ALA A 107 -7.96 -9.67 18.97
N ASP A 108 -7.40 -10.33 17.94
CA ASP A 108 -8.07 -10.46 16.64
C ASP A 108 -9.14 -11.56 16.72
N SER A 109 -10.39 -11.16 16.61
CA SER A 109 -11.57 -12.02 16.73
C SER A 109 -11.67 -13.11 15.65
N LEU A 110 -10.84 -13.04 14.61
CA LEU A 110 -10.74 -14.02 13.52
C LEU A 110 -9.58 -15.02 13.71
N LEU A 111 -8.83 -14.92 14.80
CA LEU A 111 -7.70 -15.78 15.10
C LEU A 111 -7.82 -16.36 16.51
N GLY A 112 -7.13 -17.47 16.74
CA GLY A 112 -7.08 -18.12 18.05
C GLY A 112 -7.50 -19.59 18.02
N VAL A 113 -7.80 -20.10 19.20
CA VAL A 113 -8.23 -21.50 19.38
C VAL A 113 -9.65 -21.66 18.82
N PRO A 114 -9.96 -22.75 18.09
CA PRO A 114 -11.30 -23.04 17.60
C PRO A 114 -12.36 -22.89 18.70
N SER A 115 -13.36 -22.07 18.44
CA SER A 115 -14.47 -21.80 19.36
C SER A 115 -15.73 -21.42 18.58
N PRO A 116 -16.94 -21.60 19.17
CA PRO A 116 -18.17 -21.16 18.53
C PRO A 116 -18.20 -19.67 18.19
N GLU A 117 -17.54 -18.84 19.01
CA GLU A 117 -17.38 -17.41 18.79
C GLU A 117 -16.51 -17.12 17.57
N LEU A 118 -15.37 -17.80 17.45
CA LEU A 118 -14.48 -17.69 16.30
C LEU A 118 -15.20 -18.10 15.00
N ASP A 119 -15.96 -19.20 15.04
CA ASP A 119 -16.76 -19.66 13.90
C ASP A 119 -17.87 -18.67 13.52
N ALA A 120 -18.47 -18.00 14.51
CA ALA A 120 -19.46 -16.95 14.28
C ALA A 120 -18.83 -15.72 13.61
N ASN A 121 -17.67 -15.28 14.08
CA ASN A 121 -16.94 -14.14 13.50
C ASN A 121 -16.52 -14.41 12.04
N TRP A 122 -16.00 -15.62 11.77
CA TRP A 122 -15.70 -16.03 10.39
C TRP A 122 -16.96 -16.09 9.53
N ARG A 123 -18.07 -16.62 10.05
CA ARG A 123 -19.34 -16.65 9.32
C ARG A 123 -19.83 -15.25 8.98
N GLU A 124 -19.82 -14.33 9.94
CA GLU A 124 -20.23 -12.94 9.73
C GLU A 124 -19.38 -12.26 8.65
N LEU A 125 -18.06 -12.41 8.73
CA LEU A 125 -17.14 -11.89 7.72
C LEU A 125 -17.43 -12.49 6.33
N LEU A 126 -17.58 -13.81 6.24
CA LEU A 126 -17.78 -14.50 4.95
C LEU A 126 -19.18 -14.27 4.37
N LEU A 127 -20.20 -14.03 5.20
CA LEU A 127 -21.54 -13.64 4.72
C LEU A 127 -21.52 -12.29 4.01
N THR A 128 -20.55 -11.43 4.32
CA THR A 128 -20.31 -10.16 3.59
C THR A 128 -19.91 -10.40 2.13
N PHE A 129 -19.62 -11.65 1.72
CA PHE A 129 -19.38 -11.98 0.33
C PHE A 129 -20.66 -12.01 -0.53
N SER A 130 -21.85 -12.13 0.07
CA SER A 130 -23.11 -12.19 -0.68
C SER A 130 -23.65 -10.78 -0.91
N ASP A 131 -23.00 -10.06 -1.81
CA ASP A 131 -23.36 -8.71 -2.22
C ASP A 131 -24.31 -8.72 -3.42
N ARG A 132 -25.05 -7.62 -3.55
CA ARG A 132 -25.82 -7.32 -4.76
C ARG A 132 -25.01 -6.45 -5.70
N LEU A 133 -24.56 -7.04 -6.79
CA LEU A 133 -23.91 -6.29 -7.88
C LEU A 133 -24.96 -5.76 -8.86
N PRO A 134 -24.83 -4.51 -9.32
CA PRO A 134 -25.78 -3.93 -10.27
C PRO A 134 -25.65 -4.59 -11.65
N GLU A 135 -26.72 -4.53 -12.44
CA GLU A 135 -26.75 -5.08 -13.79
C GLU A 135 -25.65 -4.49 -14.69
N SER A 136 -25.37 -3.19 -14.54
CA SER A 136 -24.29 -2.51 -15.26
C SER A 136 -22.92 -3.17 -15.01
N GLU A 137 -22.70 -3.74 -13.84
CA GLU A 137 -21.44 -4.41 -13.51
C GLU A 137 -21.37 -5.80 -14.11
N ALA A 138 -22.48 -6.56 -14.09
CA ALA A 138 -22.56 -7.85 -14.77
C ALA A 138 -22.35 -7.71 -16.28
N GLN A 139 -22.96 -6.69 -16.89
CA GLN A 139 -22.76 -6.38 -18.31
C GLN A 139 -21.32 -5.95 -18.62
N ARG A 140 -20.69 -5.13 -17.75
CA ARG A 140 -19.29 -4.75 -17.91
C ARG A 140 -18.36 -5.97 -17.89
N LEU A 141 -18.64 -6.92 -17.00
CA LEU A 141 -17.90 -8.18 -16.90
C LEU A 141 -18.24 -9.17 -18.02
N GLY A 142 -19.30 -8.92 -18.81
CA GLY A 142 -19.79 -9.84 -19.83
C GLY A 142 -20.38 -11.14 -19.26
N MET A 143 -20.94 -11.07 -18.05
CA MET A 143 -21.42 -12.21 -17.28
C MET A 143 -22.94 -12.21 -17.05
N ASP A 144 -23.67 -11.25 -17.60
CA ASP A 144 -25.10 -11.06 -17.39
C ASP A 144 -25.96 -12.29 -17.75
N ALA A 145 -25.52 -13.10 -18.72
CA ALA A 145 -26.23 -14.31 -19.13
C ALA A 145 -26.19 -15.46 -18.10
N ASP A 146 -25.06 -15.63 -17.41
CA ASP A 146 -24.81 -16.78 -16.52
C ASP A 146 -24.82 -16.40 -15.02
N ALA A 147 -24.84 -15.10 -14.72
CA ALA A 147 -24.89 -14.59 -13.37
C ALA A 147 -26.23 -14.89 -12.70
N ILE A 148 -26.21 -15.15 -11.40
CA ILE A 148 -27.41 -15.49 -10.63
C ILE A 148 -28.17 -14.21 -10.26
N PRO A 149 -29.39 -13.96 -10.77
CA PRO A 149 -30.14 -12.75 -10.43
C PRO A 149 -30.78 -12.86 -9.04
N PHE A 150 -31.06 -11.72 -8.42
CA PHE A 150 -31.94 -11.67 -7.26
C PHE A 150 -33.41 -11.81 -7.68
N ASP A 151 -34.18 -12.56 -6.89
CA ASP A 151 -35.61 -12.85 -7.11
C ASP A 151 -36.57 -11.88 -6.39
N ASP A 152 -36.04 -10.83 -5.75
CA ASP A 152 -36.82 -9.87 -4.96
C ASP A 152 -37.37 -8.66 -5.74
N GLY A 153 -37.24 -8.68 -7.07
CA GLY A 153 -37.74 -7.63 -7.97
C GLY A 153 -36.93 -6.31 -7.94
N LYS A 154 -35.83 -6.23 -7.18
CA LYS A 154 -34.97 -5.03 -7.15
C LYS A 154 -33.82 -5.07 -8.17
N GLY A 155 -33.71 -6.15 -8.95
CA GLY A 155 -32.68 -6.34 -9.96
C GLY A 155 -31.27 -6.57 -9.39
N GLY A 156 -30.31 -6.79 -10.28
CA GLY A 156 -28.93 -7.11 -9.92
C GLY A 156 -28.68 -8.60 -9.69
N TYR A 157 -27.41 -8.92 -9.43
CA TYR A 157 -26.89 -10.28 -9.43
C TYR A 157 -26.10 -10.58 -8.16
N VAL A 158 -26.13 -11.85 -7.75
CA VAL A 158 -25.38 -12.35 -6.60
C VAL A 158 -23.91 -12.40 -6.96
N GLY A 159 -23.11 -11.68 -6.17
CA GLY A 159 -21.67 -11.62 -6.32
C GLY A 159 -21.04 -11.11 -5.04
N GLY A 160 -19.78 -10.72 -5.10
CA GLY A 160 -19.04 -10.20 -3.96
C GLY A 160 -17.74 -9.55 -4.39
N ILE A 161 -16.88 -9.30 -3.43
CA ILE A 161 -15.52 -8.78 -3.66
C ILE A 161 -14.47 -9.87 -3.43
N ALA A 162 -13.45 -9.88 -4.28
CA ALA A 162 -12.43 -10.93 -4.31
C ALA A 162 -11.68 -11.14 -2.97
N VAL A 163 -11.53 -10.11 -2.13
CA VAL A 163 -10.87 -10.23 -0.82
C VAL A 163 -11.56 -11.25 0.07
N VAL A 164 -12.90 -11.30 0.10
CA VAL A 164 -13.61 -12.23 0.99
C VAL A 164 -13.43 -13.67 0.50
N HIS A 165 -13.37 -13.90 -0.81
CA HIS A 165 -12.97 -15.18 -1.37
C HIS A 165 -11.53 -15.56 -1.01
N ASN A 166 -10.57 -14.62 -1.10
CA ASN A 166 -9.18 -14.88 -0.68
C ASN A 166 -9.14 -15.33 0.79
N LEU A 167 -9.91 -14.66 1.66
CA LEU A 167 -10.02 -15.00 3.08
C LEU A 167 -10.69 -16.38 3.29
N HIS A 168 -11.75 -16.68 2.56
CA HIS A 168 -12.39 -18.00 2.55
C HIS A 168 -11.38 -19.11 2.22
N CYS A 169 -10.65 -18.99 1.12
CA CYS A 169 -9.67 -19.98 0.67
C CYS A 169 -8.52 -20.19 1.67
N ILE A 170 -8.04 -19.11 2.32
CA ILE A 170 -7.00 -19.20 3.36
C ILE A 170 -7.46 -20.12 4.52
N THR A 171 -8.77 -20.19 4.80
CA THR A 171 -9.31 -20.97 5.92
C THR A 171 -9.69 -22.41 5.60
N ILE A 172 -9.74 -22.83 4.34
CA ILE A 172 -10.22 -24.18 3.96
C ILE A 172 -9.15 -25.27 4.15
N HIS A 173 -7.86 -24.91 4.15
CA HIS A 173 -6.76 -25.87 4.16
C HIS A 173 -6.26 -26.28 5.56
N LYS A 174 -7.06 -26.12 6.61
CA LYS A 174 -6.63 -26.37 8.00
C LYS A 174 -6.15 -27.81 8.24
N ASP A 175 -6.75 -28.79 7.55
CA ASP A 175 -6.57 -30.21 7.86
C ASP A 175 -5.46 -30.91 7.06
N TYR A 176 -4.94 -30.29 6.00
CA TYR A 176 -4.05 -30.96 5.03
C TYR A 176 -2.56 -30.88 5.40
N TYR A 177 -2.19 -30.11 6.43
CA TYR A 177 -0.79 -29.87 6.80
C TYR A 177 -0.25 -30.80 7.90
N PHE A 178 -1.04 -31.74 8.41
CA PHE A 178 -0.60 -32.67 9.45
C PHE A 178 -0.06 -33.97 8.85
N PRO A 179 1.24 -34.29 9.05
CA PRO A 179 1.77 -35.56 8.58
C PRO A 179 1.10 -36.73 9.35
N PRO A 180 0.80 -37.85 8.66
CA PRO A 180 0.30 -39.02 9.35
C PRO A 180 1.34 -39.50 10.37
N ASN A 181 0.90 -39.76 11.61
CA ASN A 181 1.73 -40.17 12.75
C ASN A 181 2.62 -39.07 13.38
N ALA A 182 2.18 -37.81 13.36
CA ALA A 182 2.82 -36.77 14.15
C ALA A 182 2.73 -37.07 15.66
N THR A 183 3.81 -36.83 16.40
CA THR A 183 3.75 -36.79 17.87
C THR A 183 2.98 -35.56 18.34
N GLU A 184 2.42 -35.59 19.56
CA GLU A 184 1.69 -34.46 20.15
C GLU A 184 2.51 -33.14 20.12
N LYS A 185 3.83 -33.24 20.38
CA LYS A 185 4.74 -32.10 20.28
C LYS A 185 4.84 -31.57 18.84
N GLN A 186 4.92 -32.45 17.84
CA GLN A 186 4.96 -32.05 16.42
C GLN A 186 3.65 -31.41 15.98
N GLU A 187 2.51 -31.92 16.43
CA GLU A 187 1.21 -31.32 16.14
C GLU A 187 1.07 -29.93 16.76
N ALA A 188 1.47 -29.76 18.03
CA ALA A 188 1.42 -28.48 18.73
C ALA A 188 2.30 -27.42 18.02
N THR A 189 3.51 -27.80 17.63
CA THR A 189 4.40 -26.97 16.80
C THR A 189 3.75 -26.57 15.47
N GLN A 190 3.19 -27.53 14.73
CA GLN A 190 2.59 -27.26 13.41
C GLN A 190 1.34 -26.38 13.53
N LYS A 191 0.50 -26.59 14.55
CA LYS A 191 -0.65 -25.74 14.84
C LYS A 191 -0.21 -24.30 15.14
N SER A 192 0.84 -24.12 15.93
CA SER A 192 1.41 -22.80 16.23
C SER A 192 1.96 -22.11 14.97
N HIS A 193 2.71 -22.84 14.14
CA HIS A 193 3.27 -22.31 12.90
C HIS A 193 2.17 -21.92 11.91
N LEU A 194 1.17 -22.79 11.71
CA LEU A 194 0.03 -22.52 10.84
C LEU A 194 -0.76 -21.30 11.34
N ALA A 195 -1.01 -21.18 12.65
CA ALA A 195 -1.70 -20.02 13.21
C ALA A 195 -0.95 -18.71 12.94
N HIS A 196 0.37 -18.70 13.07
CA HIS A 196 1.21 -17.54 12.73
C HIS A 196 1.18 -17.23 11.22
N CYS A 197 1.29 -18.23 10.35
CA CYS A 197 1.17 -18.04 8.90
C CYS A 197 -0.20 -17.48 8.50
N LEU A 198 -1.28 -18.02 9.08
CA LEU A 198 -2.63 -17.55 8.84
C LEU A 198 -2.80 -16.10 9.30
N HIS A 199 -2.22 -15.70 10.43
CA HIS A 199 -2.21 -14.31 10.87
C HIS A 199 -1.55 -13.38 9.84
N HIS A 200 -0.37 -13.77 9.32
CA HIS A 200 0.33 -13.02 8.29
C HIS A 200 -0.47 -12.87 7.00
N LEU A 201 -1.07 -13.96 6.51
CA LEU A 201 -1.86 -13.96 5.29
C LEU A 201 -3.15 -13.15 5.46
N LEU A 202 -3.86 -13.34 6.58
CA LEU A 202 -5.06 -12.58 6.93
C LEU A 202 -4.75 -11.08 7.00
N SER A 203 -3.70 -10.69 7.73
CA SER A 203 -3.28 -9.29 7.85
C SER A 203 -2.90 -8.71 6.49
N SER A 204 -2.15 -9.44 5.67
CA SER A 204 -1.77 -9.01 4.32
C SER A 204 -3.00 -8.81 3.42
N ALA A 205 -3.96 -9.73 3.46
CA ALA A 205 -5.21 -9.64 2.72
C ALA A 205 -6.10 -8.48 3.20
N LYS A 206 -6.13 -8.17 4.51
CA LYS A 206 -6.82 -6.99 5.05
C LYS A 206 -6.13 -5.68 4.61
N CYS A 207 -4.81 -5.63 4.61
CA CYS A 207 -4.04 -4.45 4.20
C CYS A 207 -4.08 -4.18 2.68
N GLN A 208 -4.14 -5.24 1.88
CA GLN A 208 -4.18 -5.20 0.43
C GLN A 208 -5.45 -5.91 -0.05
N ALA A 209 -6.59 -5.38 0.38
CA ALA A 209 -7.89 -5.94 0.06
C ALA A 209 -8.14 -5.87 -1.45
N ASP A 210 -8.33 -7.04 -2.05
CA ASP A 210 -8.75 -7.13 -3.44
C ASP A 210 -10.24 -6.77 -3.57
N MET A 211 -10.48 -5.60 -4.14
CA MET A 211 -11.81 -5.00 -4.31
C MET A 211 -12.49 -5.39 -5.61
N THR A 212 -11.88 -6.24 -6.44
CA THR A 212 -12.45 -6.61 -7.72
C THR A 212 -13.80 -7.31 -7.53
N PRO A 213 -14.88 -6.80 -8.15
CA PRO A 213 -16.19 -7.45 -8.13
C PRO A 213 -16.14 -8.77 -8.89
N VAL A 214 -16.85 -9.76 -8.35
CA VAL A 214 -16.95 -11.12 -8.90
C VAL A 214 -18.38 -11.60 -8.77
N LEU A 215 -18.87 -12.34 -9.77
CA LEU A 215 -20.24 -12.87 -9.79
C LEU A 215 -20.25 -14.36 -9.52
N LEU A 216 -21.35 -14.83 -8.95
CA LEU A 216 -21.64 -16.25 -8.81
C LEU A 216 -22.40 -16.76 -10.04
N HIS A 217 -22.10 -18.01 -10.40
CA HIS A 217 -22.79 -18.76 -11.45
C HIS A 217 -22.96 -20.21 -11.03
N TRP A 218 -23.87 -20.90 -11.71
CA TRP A 218 -24.05 -22.34 -11.56
C TRP A 218 -23.15 -23.09 -12.55
N THR A 219 -22.54 -24.18 -12.08
CA THR A 219 -21.87 -25.17 -12.92
C THR A 219 -22.67 -26.47 -12.87
N VAL A 220 -22.40 -27.40 -13.78
CA VAL A 220 -23.10 -28.69 -13.83
C VAL A 220 -22.66 -29.65 -12.73
N ASP A 221 -21.43 -29.48 -12.21
CA ASP A 221 -20.80 -30.44 -11.29
C ASP A 221 -20.90 -30.01 -9.81
N ASP A 222 -21.21 -28.74 -9.54
CA ASP A 222 -21.27 -28.19 -8.19
C ASP A 222 -22.71 -28.08 -7.66
N HIS A 223 -22.90 -28.45 -6.40
CA HIS A 223 -24.19 -28.33 -5.69
C HIS A 223 -24.41 -26.94 -5.08
N ILE A 224 -23.39 -26.09 -5.15
CA ILE A 224 -23.40 -24.71 -4.67
C ILE A 224 -22.88 -23.81 -5.80
N PRO A 225 -23.35 -22.57 -5.91
CA PRO A 225 -22.86 -21.68 -6.94
C PRO A 225 -21.40 -21.31 -6.66
N VAL A 226 -20.62 -21.17 -7.73
CA VAL A 226 -19.18 -20.90 -7.66
C VAL A 226 -18.85 -19.57 -8.30
N LEU A 227 -17.68 -19.03 -7.94
CA LEU A 227 -17.21 -17.79 -8.53
C LEU A 227 -16.88 -17.94 -10.01
N ASN A 228 -17.40 -17.00 -10.80
CA ASN A 228 -16.97 -16.79 -12.16
C ASN A 228 -15.80 -15.81 -12.20
N TRP A 229 -14.65 -16.25 -12.71
CA TRP A 229 -13.47 -15.42 -12.90
C TRP A 229 -13.27 -14.99 -14.36
N ASN A 230 -14.12 -15.44 -15.28
CA ASN A 230 -13.96 -15.21 -16.71
C ASN A 230 -14.21 -13.73 -17.05
N GLY A 231 -13.24 -13.03 -17.64
CA GLY A 231 -13.41 -11.60 -17.95
C GLY A 231 -13.23 -10.66 -16.75
N VAL A 232 -12.89 -11.21 -15.57
CA VAL A 232 -12.55 -10.41 -14.40
C VAL A 232 -11.12 -9.88 -14.52
N GLU A 233 -10.99 -8.57 -14.65
CA GLU A 233 -9.69 -7.90 -14.65
C GLU A 233 -9.27 -7.49 -13.24
N ARG A 234 -8.02 -7.77 -12.88
CA ARG A 234 -7.43 -7.43 -11.57
C ARG A 234 -6.18 -6.57 -11.78
N SER A 235 -6.04 -5.53 -10.95
CA SER A 235 -4.83 -4.69 -10.93
C SER A 235 -3.77 -5.33 -10.04
N CYS A 236 -2.88 -6.13 -10.66
CA CYS A 236 -1.81 -6.83 -9.96
C CYS A 236 -0.49 -6.04 -9.99
N VAL A 237 0.38 -6.31 -9.01
CA VAL A 237 1.77 -5.84 -9.03
C VAL A 237 2.52 -6.49 -10.20
N ASP A 238 3.37 -5.73 -10.89
CA ASP A 238 4.32 -6.31 -11.85
C ASP A 238 5.34 -7.19 -11.13
N TRP A 239 5.07 -8.49 -11.16
CA TRP A 239 5.89 -9.49 -10.50
C TRP A 239 7.30 -9.59 -11.10
N SER A 240 7.43 -9.35 -12.41
CA SER A 240 8.71 -9.47 -13.09
C SER A 240 9.70 -8.40 -12.61
N GLY A 241 9.27 -7.14 -12.59
CA GLY A 241 10.05 -6.03 -12.06
C GLY A 241 10.36 -6.19 -10.57
N LEU A 242 9.38 -6.65 -9.77
CA LEU A 242 9.58 -6.89 -8.34
C LEU A 242 10.62 -7.99 -8.07
N MET A 243 10.52 -9.13 -8.76
CA MET A 243 11.46 -10.23 -8.60
C MET A 243 12.85 -9.89 -9.10
N ASP A 244 12.98 -9.15 -10.21
CA ASP A 244 14.26 -8.66 -10.69
C ASP A 244 14.94 -7.73 -9.67
N TRP A 245 14.19 -6.79 -9.09
CA TRP A 245 14.66 -5.94 -8.00
C TRP A 245 15.17 -6.77 -6.80
N GLY A 246 14.42 -7.78 -6.39
CA GLY A 246 14.77 -8.67 -5.28
C GLY A 246 16.03 -9.50 -5.57
N ASN A 247 16.14 -10.04 -6.79
CA ASN A 247 17.28 -10.84 -7.21
C ASN A 247 18.58 -10.02 -7.26
N LYS A 248 18.54 -8.81 -7.82
CA LYS A 248 19.70 -7.90 -7.88
C LYS A 248 20.24 -7.52 -6.50
N ARG A 249 19.38 -7.55 -5.48
CA ARG A 249 19.71 -7.20 -4.09
C ARG A 249 19.86 -8.41 -3.18
N SER A 250 19.69 -9.61 -3.71
CA SER A 250 19.83 -10.84 -2.94
C SER A 250 21.24 -10.98 -2.41
N MET A 251 21.36 -11.32 -1.11
CA MET A 251 22.65 -11.62 -0.49
C MET A 251 23.37 -12.79 -1.17
N ARG A 252 22.66 -13.67 -1.88
CA ARG A 252 23.26 -14.74 -2.68
C ARG A 252 24.21 -14.20 -3.77
N ASN A 253 23.96 -12.98 -4.23
CA ASN A 253 24.77 -12.30 -5.23
C ASN A 253 25.80 -11.34 -4.59
N SER A 254 25.82 -11.23 -3.26
CA SER A 254 26.80 -10.41 -2.55
C SER A 254 28.14 -11.11 -2.49
N ARG A 255 29.20 -10.42 -2.93
CA ARG A 255 30.59 -10.90 -2.76
C ARG A 255 31.11 -10.69 -1.34
N SER A 256 30.49 -9.79 -0.57
CA SER A 256 30.95 -9.38 0.76
C SER A 256 30.09 -9.92 1.91
N MET A 257 28.91 -10.49 1.61
CA MET A 257 27.94 -10.91 2.61
C MET A 257 27.52 -12.35 2.36
N SER A 258 27.83 -13.24 3.31
CA SER A 258 27.43 -14.64 3.28
C SER A 258 25.92 -14.79 3.54
N SER A 259 25.35 -15.98 3.27
CA SER A 259 23.97 -16.29 3.65
C SER A 259 23.74 -16.03 5.14
N VAL A 260 22.52 -15.66 5.52
CA VAL A 260 22.15 -15.39 6.93
C VAL A 260 22.59 -16.52 7.87
N SER A 261 22.48 -17.76 7.41
CA SER A 261 22.90 -18.96 8.14
C SER A 261 24.40 -19.00 8.49
N ARG A 262 25.24 -18.25 7.78
CA ARG A 262 26.69 -18.13 8.00
C ARG A 262 27.07 -16.82 8.68
N MET A 263 26.11 -15.96 9.00
CA MET A 263 26.37 -14.76 9.77
C MET A 263 26.54 -15.13 11.25
N LYS A 264 27.44 -14.42 11.93
CA LYS A 264 27.66 -14.59 13.36
C LYS A 264 26.58 -13.83 14.12
N HIS A 265 25.72 -14.53 14.86
CA HIS A 265 24.82 -13.92 15.82
C HIS A 265 25.61 -13.26 16.95
N PRO A 266 25.26 -12.03 17.38
CA PRO A 266 25.95 -11.35 18.47
C PRO A 266 25.99 -12.16 19.77
N ILE A 267 24.97 -12.98 20.00
CA ILE A 267 24.83 -13.77 21.23
C ILE A 267 25.25 -15.23 21.04
N TYR A 268 24.88 -15.84 19.91
CA TYR A 268 25.00 -17.30 19.74
C TYR A 268 26.27 -17.71 18.99
N GLY A 269 26.95 -16.76 18.35
CA GLY A 269 28.04 -17.06 17.43
C GLY A 269 27.49 -17.57 16.10
N ASN A 270 28.15 -18.55 15.49
CA ASN A 270 27.73 -19.08 14.20
C ASN A 270 26.49 -19.97 14.38
N PHE A 271 25.46 -19.79 13.56
CA PHE A 271 24.25 -20.63 13.60
C PHE A 271 24.43 -21.99 12.96
N VAL A 272 25.51 -22.17 12.21
CA VAL A 272 25.75 -23.36 11.41
C VAL A 272 27.13 -23.89 11.73
N ASP A 273 27.22 -25.19 11.96
CA ASP A 273 28.48 -25.90 12.16
C ASP A 273 29.27 -26.04 10.85
N GLU A 274 30.47 -26.62 10.94
CA GLU A 274 31.34 -26.87 9.78
C GLU A 274 30.72 -27.77 8.70
N ASN A 275 29.68 -28.54 9.04
CA ASN A 275 28.97 -29.46 8.15
C ASN A 275 27.69 -28.85 7.56
N GLY A 276 27.38 -27.58 7.85
CA GLY A 276 26.18 -26.93 7.33
C GLY A 276 24.92 -27.17 8.16
N LYS A 277 25.01 -27.81 9.33
CA LYS A 277 23.86 -28.09 10.20
C LYS A 277 23.62 -26.91 11.15
N PHE A 278 22.35 -26.53 11.30
CA PHE A 278 21.97 -25.53 12.30
C PHE A 278 22.25 -26.05 13.71
N ILE A 279 23.00 -25.29 14.50
CA ILE A 279 23.28 -25.56 15.90
C ILE A 279 22.30 -24.80 16.78
N LEU A 280 21.92 -25.40 17.92
CA LEU A 280 21.07 -24.75 18.94
C LEU A 280 19.73 -24.27 18.36
N ALA A 281 19.25 -24.93 17.32
CA ALA A 281 18.03 -24.58 16.63
C ALA A 281 17.09 -25.78 16.67
N ASN A 282 15.84 -25.54 17.05
CA ASN A 282 14.78 -26.53 16.93
C ASN A 282 14.44 -26.73 15.43
N ARG A 283 13.49 -27.63 15.13
CA ARG A 283 13.04 -27.88 13.75
C ARG A 283 12.42 -26.66 13.05
N GLU A 284 12.11 -25.60 13.79
CA GLU A 284 11.54 -24.34 13.29
C GLU A 284 12.63 -23.29 13.03
N GLY A 285 13.91 -23.61 13.27
CA GLY A 285 15.02 -22.66 13.13
C GLY A 285 15.08 -21.62 14.27
N VAL A 286 14.33 -21.83 15.35
CA VAL A 286 14.33 -20.99 16.56
C VAL A 286 15.27 -21.61 17.60
N VAL A 287 15.81 -20.79 18.50
CA VAL A 287 16.73 -21.23 19.55
C VAL A 287 16.13 -22.38 20.36
N ASP A 288 16.79 -23.54 20.34
CA ASP A 288 16.48 -24.65 21.23
C ASP A 288 17.09 -24.35 22.60
N PHE A 289 16.28 -23.81 23.51
CA PHE A 289 16.72 -23.46 24.86
C PHE A 289 17.16 -24.68 25.68
N GLU A 290 16.68 -25.87 25.35
CA GLU A 290 17.07 -27.09 26.04
C GLU A 290 18.49 -27.49 25.63
N GLU A 291 18.82 -27.41 24.35
CA GLU A 291 20.18 -27.60 23.84
C GLU A 291 21.12 -26.46 24.28
N PHE A 292 20.64 -25.22 24.23
CA PHE A 292 21.39 -24.03 24.68
C PHE A 292 21.74 -24.12 26.18
N SER A 293 20.80 -24.55 27.02
CA SER A 293 21.03 -24.65 28.47
C SER A 293 22.14 -25.62 28.86
N LYS A 294 22.55 -26.53 27.96
CA LYS A 294 23.61 -27.54 28.18
C LYS A 294 25.01 -27.01 27.83
N ARG A 295 25.13 -25.78 27.32
CA ARG A 295 26.40 -25.20 26.87
C ARG A 295 27.35 -24.91 28.03
N PRO A 296 28.60 -25.42 28.03
CA PRO A 296 29.56 -25.19 29.11
C PRO A 296 29.88 -23.71 29.36
N ASP A 297 29.95 -22.92 28.30
CA ASP A 297 30.21 -21.47 28.37
C ASP A 297 29.02 -20.70 28.94
N TYR A 298 27.79 -21.10 28.62
CA TYR A 298 26.59 -20.59 29.29
C TYR A 298 26.58 -20.93 30.78
N HIS A 299 26.91 -22.18 31.16
CA HIS A 299 27.00 -22.58 32.56
C HIS A 299 28.05 -21.79 33.34
N ALA A 300 29.23 -21.55 32.75
CA ALA A 300 30.29 -20.76 33.38
C ALA A 300 29.83 -19.32 33.62
N TRP A 301 29.25 -18.69 32.59
CA TRP A 301 28.68 -17.34 32.70
C TRP A 301 27.53 -17.27 33.72
N ALA A 302 26.60 -18.23 33.71
CA ALA A 302 25.49 -18.29 34.64
C ALA A 302 25.95 -18.36 36.10
N LYS A 303 27.00 -19.15 36.37
CA LYS A 303 27.62 -19.26 37.69
C LYS A 303 28.27 -17.95 38.15
N GLU A 304 28.96 -17.24 37.26
CA GLU A 304 29.54 -15.92 37.56
C GLU A 304 28.48 -14.86 37.89
N GLN A 305 27.30 -14.97 37.29
CA GLN A 305 26.19 -14.03 37.50
C GLN A 305 25.23 -14.45 38.62
N GLY A 306 25.45 -15.60 39.26
CA GLY A 306 24.61 -16.09 40.36
C GLY A 306 23.19 -16.48 39.93
N ILE A 307 22.98 -16.85 38.67
CA ILE A 307 21.67 -17.30 38.15
C ILE A 307 21.62 -18.82 37.98
N GLY A 308 20.41 -19.38 37.91
CA GLY A 308 20.20 -20.79 37.60
C GLY A 308 20.63 -21.14 36.17
N THR A 309 20.79 -22.44 35.91
CA THR A 309 21.20 -22.98 34.60
C THR A 309 20.07 -23.71 33.88
N GLY A 310 18.83 -23.54 34.35
CA GLY A 310 17.66 -24.19 33.75
C GLY A 310 17.23 -23.49 32.46
N LYS A 311 16.34 -24.16 31.71
CA LYS A 311 15.71 -23.60 30.50
C LYS A 311 15.09 -22.22 30.76
N ALA A 312 14.37 -22.07 31.86
CA ALA A 312 13.71 -20.81 32.23
C ALA A 312 14.71 -19.68 32.52
N ASP A 313 15.84 -20.01 33.16
CA ASP A 313 16.91 -19.05 33.44
C ASP A 313 17.64 -18.63 32.15
N ALA A 314 17.83 -19.56 31.22
CA ALA A 314 18.42 -19.30 29.90
C ALA A 314 17.54 -18.37 29.05
N GLU A 315 16.22 -18.60 29.06
CA GLU A 315 15.27 -17.74 28.39
C GLU A 315 15.25 -16.33 29.01
N HIS A 316 15.21 -16.24 30.34
CA HIS A 316 15.25 -14.97 31.07
C HIS A 316 16.56 -14.18 30.83
N PHE A 317 17.69 -14.89 30.80
CA PHE A 317 18.99 -14.33 30.47
C PHE A 317 18.98 -13.66 29.10
N LEU A 318 18.55 -14.39 28.06
CA LEU A 318 18.61 -13.90 26.69
C LEU A 318 17.67 -12.71 26.47
N ARG A 319 16.49 -12.70 27.10
CA ARG A 319 15.58 -11.54 27.11
C ARG A 319 16.18 -10.32 27.81
N THR A 320 17.05 -10.52 28.80
CA THR A 320 17.74 -9.43 29.51
C THR A 320 18.95 -8.91 28.74
N LEU A 321 19.74 -9.82 28.16
CA LEU A 321 20.89 -9.48 27.32
C LEU A 321 20.46 -8.74 26.04
N SER A 322 19.37 -9.18 25.40
CA SER A 322 18.83 -8.52 24.20
C SER A 322 18.40 -7.07 24.48
N LYS A 323 17.97 -6.75 25.71
CA LYS A 323 17.63 -5.38 26.12
C LYS A 323 18.85 -4.48 26.31
N ARG A 324 20.04 -5.05 26.57
CA ARG A 324 21.30 -4.31 26.72
C ARG A 324 22.04 -4.09 25.39
N LEU A 325 21.66 -4.83 24.34
CA LEU A 325 22.24 -4.76 23.00
C LEU A 325 21.49 -3.81 22.04
N LYS A 326 20.33 -3.29 22.46
CA LYS A 326 19.61 -2.20 21.79
C LYS A 326 20.14 -0.86 22.29
#